data_AF-A0A2S7Q356-F1
#
_entry.id   AF-A0A2S7Q356-F1
#
_cell.length_a   1.000
_cell.length_b   1.000
_cell.length_c   1.000
_cell.angle_alpha   90.00
_cell.angle_beta   90.00
_cell.angle_gamma   90.00
#
_symmetry.space_group_name_H-M   'P 1'
#
loop_
_entity.id
_entity.type
_entity.pdbx_description
1 polymer ?
#
loop_
_entity_poly.entity_id
_entity_poly.type
_entity_poly.pdbx_seq_one_letter_code
_entity_poly.pdbx_strand_id
1 'polypeptide(L)'
;MVVMSQKYAEDPELSPYSARRQSSAASTPQRPPPRPATTRPMATPKSKPREAPPKATEADARKHHIPPGYSLKNWDPTEEPIMLLGSVFDANSLGKWIYDWTVYHHGPATPLSDMAGELWLLLIQLAGKVKRAEECMPRIRRAEDREMVDDFIMSGERLTDKLKALLKACEAPMLKAGRKGSSKTTAQLGKNAGTEFVDSIFGRDRQLDATEKFMSSIRLWNMRFDANCEDILRRPGQYE
;
A
#
# COMPACT_ATOMS: atom_id res chain seq x y z
N MET A 1 -5.70 48.59 39.87
CA MET A 1 -6.19 49.98 40.01
C MET A 1 -4.98 50.89 40.01
N VAL A 2 -5.04 52.01 39.27
CA VAL A 2 -3.95 52.99 38.94
C VAL A 2 -2.90 52.36 37.98
N VAL A 3 -2.45 52.95 36.86
CA VAL A 3 -2.01 54.34 36.63
C VAL A 3 -2.03 54.71 35.13
N MET A 4 -2.56 55.92 34.86
CA MET A 4 -2.23 56.97 33.87
C MET A 4 -2.04 56.71 32.35
N SER A 5 -2.58 57.69 31.63
CA SER A 5 -2.51 58.01 30.20
C SER A 5 -1.35 58.98 29.89
N GLN A 6 -0.76 58.91 28.68
CA GLN A 6 -0.22 60.02 27.83
C GLN A 6 0.56 59.41 26.65
N LYS A 7 0.17 59.59 25.37
CA LYS A 7 0.32 60.72 24.41
C LYS A 7 1.60 60.70 23.56
N TYR A 8 1.39 60.51 22.24
CA TYR A 8 2.05 61.03 21.01
C TYR A 8 3.49 61.57 21.03
N ALA A 9 4.33 61.13 20.06
CA ALA A 9 4.82 61.92 18.91
C ALA A 9 5.92 61.20 18.08
N GLU A 10 5.75 61.15 16.75
CA GLU A 10 6.82 61.06 15.70
C GLU A 10 7.68 62.35 15.75
N ASP A 11 8.90 62.51 15.22
CA ASP A 11 9.57 62.04 14.00
C ASP A 11 11.12 62.37 14.11
N PRO A 12 11.98 62.46 13.06
CA PRO A 12 13.30 61.82 13.03
C PRO A 12 14.50 62.81 12.85
N GLU A 13 15.73 62.32 12.97
CA GLU A 13 16.95 63.02 12.51
C GLU A 13 17.90 61.97 11.90
N LEU A 14 18.73 62.17 10.86
CA LEU A 14 19.00 63.26 9.91
C LEU A 14 19.88 62.63 8.80
N SER A 15 19.68 63.08 7.54
CA SER A 15 20.53 62.85 6.35
C SER A 15 21.92 63.52 6.51
N PRO A 16 23.00 63.26 5.70
CA PRO A 16 23.02 63.63 4.26
C PRO A 16 24.01 62.86 3.34
N TYR A 17 23.74 62.76 2.03
CA TYR A 17 24.75 63.00 0.97
C TYR A 17 24.08 63.17 -0.41
N SER A 18 23.89 64.43 -0.76
CA SER A 18 23.96 65.12 -2.07
C SER A 18 23.75 64.37 -3.41
N ALA A 19 22.65 64.75 -4.07
CA ALA A 19 22.49 65.28 -5.43
C ALA A 19 23.52 64.96 -6.55
N ARG A 20 23.04 64.58 -7.76
CA ARG A 20 22.89 65.49 -8.92
C ARG A 20 22.29 64.86 -10.20
N ARG A 21 21.42 65.66 -10.84
CA ARG A 21 21.15 65.88 -12.29
C ARG A 21 19.80 65.41 -12.85
N GLN A 22 19.03 66.44 -13.23
CA GLN A 22 17.89 66.48 -14.14
C GLN A 22 18.30 66.20 -15.59
N SER A 23 17.39 65.61 -16.37
CA SER A 23 17.02 66.15 -17.70
C SER A 23 15.79 65.43 -18.27
N SER A 24 14.91 66.23 -18.87
CA SER A 24 13.57 65.92 -19.35
C SER A 24 13.53 65.41 -20.80
N ALA A 25 12.36 64.90 -21.19
CA ALA A 25 11.75 64.88 -22.53
C ALA A 25 11.85 63.60 -23.42
N ALA A 26 10.67 63.00 -23.60
CA ALA A 26 10.05 62.42 -24.81
C ALA A 26 10.86 61.53 -25.78
N SER A 27 10.40 60.28 -25.98
CA SER A 27 9.90 59.73 -27.27
C SER A 27 9.69 58.20 -27.25
N THR A 28 8.49 57.75 -27.66
CA THR A 28 8.09 56.43 -28.23
C THR A 28 8.41 55.09 -27.51
N PRO A 29 7.43 54.17 -27.35
CA PRO A 29 7.70 52.81 -26.86
C PRO A 29 8.24 51.92 -27.99
N GLN A 30 9.52 51.54 -27.94
CA GLN A 30 10.06 50.45 -28.76
C GLN A 30 9.87 49.10 -28.07
N ARG A 31 9.23 48.20 -28.80
CA ARG A 31 8.99 46.78 -28.47
C ARG A 31 10.32 46.01 -28.33
N PRO A 32 10.52 45.17 -27.31
CA PRO A 32 11.70 44.31 -27.23
C PRO A 32 11.64 43.18 -28.30
N PRO A 33 12.79 42.75 -28.86
CA PRO A 33 12.85 41.69 -29.86
C PRO A 33 12.53 40.31 -29.24
N PRO A 34 11.89 39.39 -29.98
CA PRO A 34 11.58 38.06 -29.45
C PRO A 34 12.85 37.21 -29.36
N ARG A 35 13.04 36.58 -28.20
CA ARG A 35 14.09 35.61 -27.91
C ARG A 35 13.74 34.28 -28.62
N PRO A 36 14.68 33.59 -29.30
CA PRO A 36 14.36 32.33 -29.98
C PRO A 36 14.11 31.22 -28.95
N ALA A 37 12.89 30.67 -28.97
CA ALA A 37 12.50 29.52 -28.16
C ALA A 37 12.84 28.23 -28.91
N THR A 38 13.94 27.60 -28.54
CA THR A 38 14.20 26.18 -28.87
C THR A 38 14.51 25.41 -27.60
N THR A 39 13.50 25.25 -26.74
CA THR A 39 13.46 24.17 -25.75
C THR A 39 12.49 23.11 -26.26
N ARG A 40 13.06 22.09 -26.89
CA ARG A 40 12.37 20.87 -27.31
C ARG A 40 11.78 20.21 -26.06
N PRO A 41 10.46 19.97 -25.96
CA PRO A 41 9.90 19.29 -24.81
C PRO A 41 10.42 17.84 -24.78
N MET A 42 11.12 17.50 -23.70
CA MET A 42 11.54 16.14 -23.43
C MET A 42 10.27 15.31 -23.24
N ALA A 43 9.98 14.43 -24.20
CA ALA A 43 8.84 13.54 -24.14
C ALA A 43 8.98 12.67 -22.88
N THR A 44 8.12 12.90 -21.89
CA THR A 44 7.90 11.93 -20.81
C THR A 44 7.52 10.61 -21.46
N PRO A 45 8.24 9.49 -21.21
CA PRO A 45 7.83 8.21 -21.73
C PRO A 45 6.45 7.91 -21.16
N LYS A 46 5.44 7.87 -22.04
CA LYS A 46 4.09 7.41 -21.68
C LYS A 46 4.27 5.98 -21.15
N SER A 47 4.10 5.79 -19.85
CA SER A 47 3.97 4.45 -19.27
C SER A 47 2.87 3.74 -20.05
N LYS A 48 3.21 2.65 -20.73
CA LYS A 48 2.19 1.78 -21.34
C LYS A 48 1.16 1.45 -20.26
N PRO A 49 -0.15 1.45 -20.58
CA PRO A 49 -1.15 0.94 -19.65
C PRO A 49 -0.69 -0.44 -19.19
N ARG A 50 -0.60 -0.65 -17.87
CA ARG A 50 -0.28 -1.95 -17.30
C ARG A 50 -1.33 -2.91 -17.84
N GLU A 51 -0.90 -3.93 -18.59
CA GLU A 51 -1.81 -4.94 -19.10
C GLU A 51 -2.62 -5.52 -17.94
N ALA A 52 -3.91 -5.76 -18.16
CA ALA A 52 -4.75 -6.34 -17.12
C ALA A 52 -4.13 -7.68 -16.68
N PRO A 53 -4.11 -7.98 -15.37
CA PRO A 53 -3.54 -9.22 -14.88
C PRO A 53 -4.20 -10.41 -15.59
N PRO A 54 -3.43 -11.48 -15.88
CA PRO A 54 -3.94 -12.65 -16.57
C PRO A 54 -5.13 -13.22 -15.79
N LYS A 55 -6.16 -13.68 -16.52
CA LYS A 55 -7.34 -14.29 -15.88
C LYS A 55 -6.97 -15.69 -15.41
N ALA A 56 -7.12 -15.96 -14.12
CA ALA A 56 -6.93 -17.28 -13.55
C ALA A 56 -7.85 -18.33 -14.18
N THR A 57 -7.29 -19.51 -14.46
CA THR A 57 -7.97 -20.65 -15.07
C THR A 57 -8.03 -21.85 -14.11
N GLU A 58 -8.86 -22.84 -14.44
CA GLU A 58 -8.89 -24.13 -13.71
C GLU A 58 -7.54 -24.89 -13.78
N ALA A 59 -6.70 -24.62 -14.78
CA ALA A 59 -5.36 -25.18 -14.83
C ALA A 59 -4.45 -24.58 -13.76
N ASP A 60 -4.53 -23.26 -13.55
CA ASP A 60 -3.79 -22.55 -12.51
C ASP A 60 -4.24 -23.01 -11.12
N ALA A 61 -5.56 -23.14 -10.92
CA ALA A 61 -6.12 -23.67 -9.68
C ALA A 61 -5.57 -25.06 -9.32
N ARG A 62 -5.47 -25.97 -10.30
CA ARG A 62 -4.89 -27.31 -10.09
C ARG A 62 -3.41 -27.25 -9.74
N LYS A 63 -2.64 -26.36 -10.36
CA LYS A 63 -1.21 -26.16 -10.07
C LYS A 63 -0.98 -25.72 -8.63
N HIS A 64 -1.86 -24.89 -8.10
CA HIS A 64 -1.80 -24.40 -6.72
C HIS A 64 -2.67 -25.20 -5.73
N HIS A 65 -3.12 -26.41 -6.11
CA HIS A 65 -3.92 -27.30 -5.26
C HIS A 65 -5.20 -26.67 -4.69
N ILE A 66 -5.81 -25.73 -5.43
CA ILE A 66 -7.05 -25.07 -5.07
C ILE A 66 -8.22 -26.06 -5.29
N PRO A 67 -9.08 -26.29 -4.28
CA PRO A 67 -10.22 -27.20 -4.41
C PRO A 67 -11.21 -26.75 -5.51
N PRO A 68 -11.83 -27.69 -6.25
CA PRO A 68 -12.86 -27.37 -7.23
C PRO A 68 -14.03 -26.58 -6.64
N GLY A 69 -14.59 -25.66 -7.42
CA GLY A 69 -15.74 -24.83 -7.03
C GLY A 69 -15.38 -23.52 -6.33
N TYR A 70 -14.09 -23.25 -6.11
CA TYR A 70 -13.64 -21.93 -5.65
C TYR A 70 -13.70 -20.89 -6.78
N SER A 71 -14.12 -19.68 -6.44
CA SER A 71 -14.15 -18.56 -7.39
C SER A 71 -12.76 -17.97 -7.58
N LEU A 72 -12.23 -18.05 -8.81
CA LEU A 72 -10.91 -17.54 -9.18
C LEU A 72 -10.91 -16.06 -9.65
N LYS A 73 -12.07 -15.38 -9.59
CA LYS A 73 -12.26 -14.06 -10.22
C LYS A 73 -11.39 -12.94 -9.64
N ASN A 74 -10.95 -13.11 -8.40
CA ASN A 74 -10.21 -12.09 -7.66
C ASN A 74 -8.72 -12.47 -7.52
N TRP A 75 -8.23 -13.47 -8.25
CA TRP A 75 -6.87 -13.96 -8.09
C TRP A 75 -6.08 -13.74 -9.38
N ASP A 76 -4.91 -13.10 -9.25
CA ASP A 76 -3.86 -13.14 -10.27
C ASP A 76 -3.12 -14.49 -10.20
N PRO A 77 -3.15 -15.34 -11.24
CA PRO A 77 -2.53 -16.66 -11.23
C PRO A 77 -1.00 -16.64 -11.16
N THR A 78 -0.36 -15.46 -11.24
CA THR A 78 1.08 -15.29 -11.03
C THR A 78 1.45 -14.96 -9.59
N GLU A 79 0.45 -14.78 -8.72
CA GLU A 79 0.60 -14.48 -7.30
C GLU A 79 0.15 -15.67 -6.43
N GLU A 80 0.63 -15.72 -5.20
CA GLU A 80 0.30 -16.81 -4.27
C GLU A 80 -1.18 -16.74 -3.84
N PRO A 81 -1.96 -17.84 -3.99
CA PRO A 81 -3.39 -17.83 -3.69
C PRO A 81 -3.69 -17.83 -2.19
N ILE A 82 -4.64 -17.00 -1.81
CA ILE A 82 -5.21 -16.89 -0.46
C ILE A 82 -6.71 -17.21 -0.55
N MET A 83 -7.12 -18.27 0.12
CA MET A 83 -8.50 -18.76 0.10
C MET A 83 -9.32 -18.17 1.25
N LEU A 84 -10.52 -17.69 0.95
CA LEU A 84 -11.51 -17.23 1.93
C LEU A 84 -12.92 -17.53 1.41
N LEU A 85 -13.71 -18.32 2.17
CA LEU A 85 -15.10 -18.67 1.85
C LEU A 85 -15.37 -18.99 0.36
N GLY A 86 -14.66 -19.99 -0.18
CA GLY A 86 -14.91 -20.42 -1.56
C GLY A 86 -14.50 -19.38 -2.62
N SER A 87 -13.75 -18.34 -2.27
CA SER A 87 -13.12 -17.41 -3.20
C SER A 87 -11.60 -17.43 -3.03
N VAL A 88 -10.89 -17.21 -4.11
CA VAL A 88 -9.43 -17.11 -4.15
C VAL A 88 -9.05 -15.67 -4.41
N PHE A 89 -8.06 -15.20 -3.66
CA PHE A 89 -7.49 -13.87 -3.73
C PHE A 89 -5.97 -13.98 -3.87
N ASP A 90 -5.34 -12.90 -4.31
CA ASP A 90 -3.93 -12.62 -4.05
C ASP A 90 -3.82 -11.58 -2.92
N ALA A 91 -2.61 -11.27 -2.47
CA ALA A 91 -2.40 -10.32 -1.38
C ALA A 91 -2.99 -8.93 -1.65
N ASN A 92 -2.91 -8.46 -2.91
CA ASN A 92 -3.42 -7.15 -3.29
C ASN A 92 -4.95 -7.16 -3.37
N SER A 93 -5.56 -8.15 -4.02
CA SER A 93 -7.01 -8.23 -4.16
C SER A 93 -7.71 -8.53 -2.83
N LEU A 94 -7.10 -9.33 -1.95
CA LEU A 94 -7.60 -9.56 -0.59
C LEU A 94 -7.56 -8.27 0.22
N GLY A 95 -6.40 -7.60 0.28
CA GLY A 95 -6.26 -6.37 1.06
C GLY A 95 -7.23 -5.28 0.60
N LYS A 96 -7.39 -5.13 -0.73
CA LYS A 96 -8.40 -4.24 -1.29
C LYS A 96 -9.82 -4.63 -0.86
N TRP A 97 -10.15 -5.92 -0.94
CA TRP A 97 -11.47 -6.42 -0.54
C TRP A 97 -11.77 -6.11 0.94
N ILE A 98 -10.80 -6.33 1.84
CA ILE A 98 -10.93 -5.98 3.27
C ILE A 98 -11.15 -4.48 3.46
N TYR A 99 -10.35 -3.65 2.79
CA TYR A 99 -10.47 -2.19 2.86
C TYR A 99 -11.82 -1.70 2.36
N ASP A 100 -12.24 -2.15 1.17
CA ASP A 100 -13.51 -1.75 0.56
C ASP A 100 -14.71 -2.10 1.48
N TRP A 101 -14.73 -3.29 2.08
CA TRP A 101 -15.79 -3.68 3.03
C TRP A 101 -15.74 -2.90 4.33
N THR A 102 -14.54 -2.54 4.81
CA THR A 102 -14.39 -1.74 6.03
C THR A 102 -14.92 -0.33 5.81
N VAL A 103 -14.59 0.30 4.66
CA VAL A 103 -15.15 1.60 4.26
C VAL A 103 -16.66 1.52 4.05
N TYR A 104 -17.14 0.43 3.43
CA TYR A 104 -18.59 0.21 3.28
C TYR A 104 -19.30 0.12 4.64
N HIS A 105 -18.70 -0.55 5.62
CA HIS A 105 -19.33 -0.82 6.91
C HIS A 105 -19.23 0.35 7.91
N HIS A 106 -18.05 0.96 8.03
CA HIS A 106 -17.79 2.02 9.01
C HIS A 106 -17.69 3.43 8.41
N GLY A 107 -17.68 3.56 7.09
CA GLY A 107 -17.43 4.82 6.38
C GLY A 107 -15.93 5.10 6.19
N PRO A 108 -15.57 5.97 5.25
CA PRO A 108 -14.18 6.38 5.03
C PRO A 108 -13.65 7.23 6.19
N ALA A 109 -12.32 7.36 6.29
CA ALA A 109 -11.63 8.20 7.28
C ALA A 109 -12.00 7.88 8.75
N THR A 110 -12.21 6.58 9.03
CA THR A 110 -12.34 6.06 10.40
C THR A 110 -11.05 5.34 10.81
N PRO A 111 -10.75 5.23 12.12
CA PRO A 111 -9.59 4.46 12.58
C PRO A 111 -9.57 3.01 12.05
N LEU A 112 -10.75 2.40 11.87
CA LEU A 112 -10.86 1.06 11.30
C LEU A 112 -10.53 1.03 9.80
N SER A 113 -10.98 2.02 9.02
CA SER A 113 -10.61 2.14 7.61
C SER A 113 -9.11 2.42 7.43
N ASP A 114 -8.51 3.22 8.30
CA ASP A 114 -7.08 3.49 8.28
C ASP A 114 -6.28 2.21 8.60
N MET A 115 -6.71 1.46 9.62
CA MET A 115 -6.11 0.17 9.96
C MET A 115 -6.26 -0.85 8.82
N ALA A 116 -7.41 -0.91 8.15
CA ALA A 116 -7.62 -1.79 7.00
C ALA A 116 -6.74 -1.37 5.80
N GLY A 117 -6.57 -0.07 5.58
CA GLY A 117 -5.67 0.47 4.56
C GLY A 117 -4.21 0.12 4.83
N GLU A 118 -3.79 0.23 6.09
CA GLU A 118 -2.45 -0.19 6.50
C GLU A 118 -2.28 -1.71 6.36
N LEU A 119 -3.25 -2.51 6.77
CA LEU A 119 -3.22 -3.96 6.59
C LEU A 119 -3.05 -4.34 5.13
N TRP A 120 -3.77 -3.67 4.22
CA TRP A 120 -3.64 -3.89 2.78
C TRP A 120 -2.21 -3.63 2.27
N LEU A 121 -1.60 -2.49 2.63
CA LEU A 121 -0.20 -2.21 2.28
C LEU A 121 0.75 -3.25 2.92
N LEU A 122 0.44 -3.66 4.15
CA LEU A 122 0.93 -4.83 4.88
C LEU A 122 1.18 -6.04 3.97
N LEU A 123 0.07 -6.51 3.43
CA LEU A 123 -0.02 -7.74 2.63
C LEU A 123 0.74 -7.62 1.31
N ILE A 124 0.61 -6.48 0.61
CA ILE A 124 1.33 -6.24 -0.65
C ILE A 124 2.84 -6.28 -0.41
N GLN A 125 3.32 -5.61 0.63
CA GLN A 125 4.76 -5.56 0.94
C GLN A 125 5.32 -6.94 1.27
N LEU A 126 4.62 -7.70 2.13
CA LEU A 126 5.02 -9.05 2.49
C LEU A 126 5.13 -9.95 1.25
N ALA A 127 4.06 -10.05 0.47
CA ALA A 127 4.02 -10.90 -0.72
C ALA A 127 5.07 -10.49 -1.76
N GLY A 128 5.19 -9.19 -2.03
CA GLY A 128 6.16 -8.67 -3.00
C GLY A 128 7.61 -8.91 -2.60
N LYS A 129 7.93 -8.80 -1.30
CA LYS A 129 9.29 -9.05 -0.80
C LYS A 129 9.65 -10.54 -0.83
N VAL A 130 8.75 -11.42 -0.40
CA VAL A 130 8.93 -12.87 -0.46
C VAL A 130 9.15 -13.32 -1.91
N LYS A 131 8.25 -12.93 -2.82
CA LYS A 131 8.36 -13.24 -4.25
C LYS A 131 9.67 -12.75 -4.87
N ARG A 132 10.05 -11.49 -4.60
CA ARG A 132 11.32 -10.93 -5.10
C ARG A 132 12.53 -11.70 -4.56
N ALA A 133 12.49 -12.11 -3.28
CA ALA A 133 13.57 -12.90 -2.68
C ALA A 133 13.69 -14.26 -3.38
N GLU A 134 12.60 -15.00 -3.54
CA GLU A 134 12.55 -16.28 -4.24
C GLU A 134 13.09 -16.20 -5.67
N GLU A 135 12.63 -15.20 -6.45
CA GLU A 135 13.07 -14.98 -7.83
C GLU A 135 14.57 -14.64 -7.92
N CYS A 136 15.14 -14.04 -6.87
CA CYS A 136 16.55 -13.68 -6.83
C CYS A 136 17.45 -14.83 -6.33
N MET A 137 16.92 -15.84 -5.65
CA MET A 137 17.71 -16.94 -5.06
C MET A 137 18.73 -17.59 -6.02
N PRO A 138 18.40 -17.88 -7.30
CA PRO A 138 19.35 -18.49 -8.24
C PRO A 138 20.53 -17.58 -8.60
N ARG A 139 20.43 -16.27 -8.33
CA ARG A 139 21.43 -15.26 -8.68
C ARG A 139 22.38 -14.95 -7.53
N ILE A 140 22.03 -15.33 -6.29
CA ILE A 140 22.82 -15.07 -5.09
C ILE A 140 23.97 -16.08 -5.04
N ARG A 141 25.21 -15.56 -5.05
CA ARG A 141 26.42 -16.39 -5.11
C ARG A 141 26.95 -16.81 -3.75
N ARG A 142 26.96 -15.90 -2.78
CA ARG A 142 27.47 -16.15 -1.43
C ARG A 142 26.54 -17.07 -0.66
N ALA A 143 27.10 -18.09 -0.03
CA ALA A 143 26.34 -19.06 0.74
C ALA A 143 25.65 -18.40 1.94
N GLU A 144 26.34 -17.52 2.67
CA GLU A 144 25.78 -16.81 3.83
C GLU A 144 24.58 -15.92 3.43
N ASP A 145 24.73 -15.15 2.35
CA ASP A 145 23.66 -14.28 1.83
C ASP A 145 22.45 -15.11 1.39
N ARG A 146 22.70 -16.29 0.79
CA ARG A 146 21.65 -17.19 0.34
C ARG A 146 20.89 -17.80 1.52
N GLU A 147 21.60 -18.28 2.53
CA GLU A 147 21.01 -18.81 3.77
C GLU A 147 20.16 -17.74 4.47
N MET A 148 20.70 -16.52 4.59
CA MET A 148 19.98 -15.40 5.19
C MET A 148 18.68 -15.08 4.43
N VAL A 149 18.74 -14.98 3.10
CA VAL A 149 17.55 -14.70 2.29
C VAL A 149 16.53 -15.84 2.38
N ASP A 150 16.98 -17.10 2.40
CA ASP A 150 16.13 -18.28 2.57
C ASP A 150 15.38 -18.25 3.91
N ASP A 151 16.07 -17.93 5.01
CA ASP A 151 15.46 -17.75 6.33
C ASP A 151 14.38 -16.66 6.35
N PHE A 152 14.58 -15.59 5.58
CA PHE A 152 13.60 -14.53 5.41
C PHE A 152 12.39 -14.97 4.58
N ILE A 153 12.59 -15.77 3.52
CA ILE A 153 11.50 -16.39 2.75
C ILE A 153 10.68 -17.29 3.68
N MET A 154 11.31 -18.22 4.39
CA MET A 154 10.66 -19.14 5.33
C MET A 154 9.93 -18.42 6.48
N SER A 155 10.47 -17.30 6.96
CA SER A 155 9.77 -16.47 7.96
C SER A 155 8.61 -15.66 7.37
N GLY A 156 8.70 -15.23 6.11
CA GLY A 156 7.61 -14.61 5.37
C GLY A 156 6.45 -15.57 5.12
N GLU A 157 6.73 -16.81 4.71
CA GLU A 157 5.73 -17.88 4.56
C GLU A 157 4.99 -18.15 5.88
N ARG A 158 5.71 -18.19 7.01
CA ARG A 158 5.08 -18.32 8.34
C ARG A 158 4.16 -17.15 8.69
N LEU A 159 4.41 -15.93 8.19
CA LEU A 159 3.47 -14.82 8.34
C LEU A 159 2.24 -15.03 7.45
N THR A 160 2.41 -15.53 6.23
CA THR A 160 1.29 -15.91 5.35
C THR A 160 0.41 -16.99 6.00
N ASP A 161 0.99 -17.95 6.71
CA ASP A 161 0.22 -18.95 7.47
C ASP A 161 -0.56 -18.33 8.64
N LYS A 162 0.01 -17.34 9.33
CA LYS A 162 -0.72 -16.57 10.36
C LYS A 162 -1.90 -15.81 9.76
N LEU A 163 -1.75 -15.24 8.55
CA LEU A 163 -2.86 -14.62 7.83
C LEU A 163 -3.96 -15.64 7.54
N LYS A 164 -3.61 -16.81 6.98
CA LYS A 164 -4.57 -17.89 6.69
C LYS A 164 -5.33 -18.32 7.95
N ALA A 165 -4.63 -18.43 9.09
CA ALA A 165 -5.25 -18.75 10.37
C ALA A 165 -6.24 -17.65 10.84
N LEU A 166 -5.86 -16.37 10.70
CA LEU A 166 -6.71 -15.23 11.05
C LEU A 166 -7.98 -15.18 10.18
N LEU A 167 -7.83 -15.37 8.87
CA LEU A 167 -8.95 -15.46 7.94
C LEU A 167 -9.88 -16.62 8.29
N LYS A 168 -9.29 -17.78 8.63
CA LYS A 168 -10.06 -18.97 9.02
C LYS A 168 -10.91 -18.74 10.27
N ALA A 169 -10.39 -18.00 11.24
CA ALA A 169 -11.14 -17.62 12.45
C ALA A 169 -12.35 -16.73 12.15
N CYS A 170 -12.30 -15.97 11.05
CA CYS A 170 -13.41 -15.11 10.61
C CYS A 170 -14.50 -15.87 9.82
N GLU A 171 -14.21 -17.06 9.29
CA GLU A 171 -15.14 -17.77 8.40
C GLU A 171 -16.42 -18.26 9.09
N ALA A 172 -16.32 -18.76 10.33
CA ALA A 172 -17.47 -19.35 11.02
C ALA A 172 -18.61 -18.34 11.29
N PRO A 173 -18.33 -17.11 11.80
CA PRO A 173 -19.33 -16.05 11.88
C PRO A 173 -19.93 -15.69 10.51
N MET A 174 -19.10 -15.52 9.48
CA MET A 174 -19.55 -15.14 8.14
C MET A 174 -20.49 -16.18 7.51
N LEU A 175 -20.20 -17.48 7.67
CA LEU A 175 -21.07 -18.56 7.20
C LEU A 175 -22.44 -18.54 7.89
N LYS A 176 -22.49 -18.18 9.18
CA LYS A 176 -23.75 -18.00 9.91
C LYS A 176 -24.53 -16.79 9.39
N ALA A 177 -23.86 -15.68 9.10
CA ALA A 177 -24.48 -14.48 8.56
C ALA A 177 -25.00 -14.67 7.12
N GLY A 178 -24.25 -15.37 6.26
CA GLY A 178 -24.64 -15.66 4.87
C GLY A 178 -25.90 -16.52 4.75
N ARG A 179 -26.07 -17.51 5.63
CA ARG A 179 -27.26 -18.39 5.66
C ARG A 179 -28.57 -17.69 6.01
N LYS A 180 -28.53 -16.51 6.63
CA LYS A 180 -29.72 -15.73 6.95
C LYS A 180 -30.27 -14.92 5.75
N GLY A 181 -29.53 -14.84 4.64
CA GLY A 181 -29.86 -13.97 3.50
C GLY A 181 -29.91 -14.62 2.11
N SER A 182 -29.48 -15.88 1.92
CA SER A 182 -29.53 -16.55 0.61
C SER A 182 -29.96 -18.01 0.66
N SER A 183 -30.69 -18.43 -0.37
CA SER A 183 -31.06 -19.82 -0.64
C SER A 183 -29.82 -20.70 -0.84
N LYS A 184 -29.92 -21.95 -0.37
CA LYS A 184 -28.96 -23.04 -0.14
C LYS A 184 -27.84 -23.37 -1.16
N THR A 185 -27.49 -22.55 -2.13
CA THR A 185 -26.54 -22.93 -3.18
C THR A 185 -25.42 -21.90 -3.33
N THR A 186 -24.23 -22.34 -2.91
CA THR A 186 -22.92 -21.68 -3.02
C THR A 186 -22.66 -20.60 -1.96
N ALA A 187 -21.71 -20.89 -1.07
CA ALA A 187 -21.22 -19.99 -0.01
C ALA A 187 -20.39 -18.83 -0.60
N GLN A 188 -21.00 -18.03 -1.48
CA GLN A 188 -20.36 -16.89 -2.11
C GLN A 188 -20.44 -15.68 -1.16
N LEU A 189 -19.36 -14.87 -1.11
CA LEU A 189 -19.29 -13.69 -0.25
C LEU A 189 -20.33 -12.63 -0.67
N GLY A 190 -21.51 -12.70 -0.06
CA GLY A 190 -22.57 -11.70 -0.17
C GLY A 190 -22.38 -10.53 0.80
N LYS A 191 -23.24 -9.50 0.70
CA LYS A 191 -23.15 -8.27 1.51
C LYS A 191 -23.06 -8.53 3.02
N ASN A 192 -23.90 -9.41 3.55
CA ASN A 192 -23.91 -9.75 4.98
C ASN A 192 -22.64 -10.49 5.42
N ALA A 193 -22.01 -11.25 4.53
CA ALA A 193 -20.76 -11.95 4.84
C ALA A 193 -19.57 -10.97 4.86
N GLY A 194 -19.59 -9.95 4.00
CA GLY A 194 -18.58 -8.90 3.98
C GLY A 194 -18.60 -8.04 5.25
N THR A 195 -19.77 -7.57 5.68
CA THR A 195 -19.89 -6.80 6.93
C THR A 195 -19.54 -7.64 8.17
N GLU A 196 -19.99 -8.89 8.23
CA GLU A 196 -19.66 -9.79 9.34
C GLU A 196 -18.16 -10.12 9.40
N PHE A 197 -17.46 -10.15 8.25
CA PHE A 197 -16.00 -10.29 8.23
C PHE A 197 -15.32 -9.10 8.90
N VAL A 198 -15.74 -7.88 8.56
CA VAL A 198 -15.20 -6.65 9.15
C VAL A 198 -15.40 -6.65 10.67
N ASP A 199 -16.61 -7.00 11.13
CA ASP A 199 -16.90 -7.16 12.55
C ASP A 199 -16.06 -8.26 13.19
N SER A 200 -15.74 -9.33 12.45
CA SER A 200 -14.89 -10.42 12.94
C SER A 200 -13.43 -10.02 13.10
N ILE A 201 -12.84 -9.44 12.05
CA ILE A 201 -11.41 -9.16 11.98
C ILE A 201 -11.01 -7.95 12.82
N PHE A 202 -11.89 -6.94 12.93
CA PHE A 202 -11.65 -5.71 13.68
C PHE A 202 -12.50 -5.56 14.95
N GLY A 203 -13.35 -6.56 15.27
CA GLY A 203 -14.12 -6.56 16.50
C GLY A 203 -13.23 -6.72 17.74
N ARG A 204 -13.40 -5.82 18.71
CA ARG A 204 -12.61 -5.77 19.96
C ARG A 204 -12.65 -7.09 20.74
N ASP A 205 -13.83 -7.70 20.86
CA ASP A 205 -14.01 -8.99 21.54
C ASP A 205 -13.88 -10.19 20.58
N ARG A 206 -13.28 -9.98 19.41
CA ARG A 206 -13.11 -10.99 18.35
C ARG A 206 -11.65 -11.13 17.95
N GLN A 207 -11.26 -10.74 16.74
CA GLN A 207 -9.91 -10.94 16.23
C GLN A 207 -9.05 -9.67 16.24
N LEU A 208 -9.52 -8.54 16.78
CA LEU A 208 -8.77 -7.28 16.74
C LEU A 208 -7.34 -7.43 17.31
N ASP A 209 -7.18 -8.00 18.51
CA ASP A 209 -5.87 -8.24 19.12
C ASP A 209 -4.96 -9.13 18.25
N ALA A 210 -5.53 -10.12 17.58
CA ALA A 210 -4.78 -11.02 16.70
C ALA A 210 -4.35 -10.29 15.41
N THR A 211 -5.24 -9.47 14.85
CA THR A 211 -4.99 -8.60 13.69
C THR A 211 -3.86 -7.61 13.99
N GLU A 212 -3.90 -6.91 15.12
CA GLU A 212 -2.86 -5.94 15.52
C GLU A 212 -1.49 -6.60 15.74
N LYS A 213 -1.47 -7.78 16.38
CA LYS A 213 -0.24 -8.58 16.56
C LYS A 213 0.31 -9.06 15.22
N PHE A 214 -0.56 -9.48 14.30
CA PHE A 214 -0.18 -9.89 12.96
C PHE A 214 0.44 -8.71 12.18
N MET A 215 -0.23 -7.55 12.14
CA MET A 215 0.27 -6.35 11.49
C MET A 215 1.62 -5.92 12.08
N SER A 216 1.76 -5.93 13.41
CA SER A 216 3.03 -5.61 14.08
C SER A 216 4.14 -6.60 13.74
N SER A 217 3.82 -7.89 13.58
CA SER A 217 4.77 -8.90 13.14
C SER A 217 5.27 -8.65 11.72
N ILE A 218 4.38 -8.24 10.79
CA ILE A 218 4.79 -7.88 9.43
C ILE A 218 5.63 -6.62 9.42
N ARG A 219 5.28 -5.58 10.19
CA ARG A 219 6.08 -4.35 10.30
C ARG A 219 7.52 -4.66 10.71
N LEU A 220 7.69 -5.47 11.76
CA LEU A 220 8.99 -5.89 12.24
C LEU A 220 9.75 -6.71 11.19
N TRP A 221 9.08 -7.67 10.55
CA TRP A 221 9.67 -8.49 9.49
C TRP A 221 10.11 -7.62 8.31
N ASN A 222 9.28 -6.69 7.85
CA ASN A 222 9.58 -5.78 6.76
C ASN A 222 10.84 -4.95 7.04
N MET A 223 10.95 -4.35 8.22
CA MET A 223 12.12 -3.57 8.61
C MET A 223 13.38 -4.44 8.63
N ARG A 224 13.30 -5.65 9.16
CA ARG A 224 14.44 -6.59 9.20
C ARG A 224 14.82 -7.07 7.81
N PHE A 225 13.84 -7.39 6.97
CA PHE A 225 14.08 -7.78 5.58
C PHE A 225 14.80 -6.66 4.83
N ASP A 226 14.35 -5.40 4.97
CA ASP A 226 14.98 -4.27 4.30
C ASP A 226 16.42 -4.04 4.77
N ALA A 227 16.66 -4.17 6.07
CA ALA A 227 17.98 -4.00 6.65
C ALA A 227 18.99 -5.10 6.25
N ASN A 228 18.53 -6.31 5.99
CA ASN A 228 19.39 -7.47 5.78
C ASN A 228 19.44 -7.94 4.32
N CYS A 229 18.34 -7.85 3.58
CA CYS A 229 18.21 -8.45 2.25
C CYS A 229 18.24 -7.43 1.10
N GLU A 230 17.88 -6.15 1.32
CA GLU A 230 17.68 -5.21 0.21
C GLU A 230 18.94 -5.02 -0.64
N ASP A 231 20.11 -4.91 -0.01
CA ASP A 231 21.39 -4.77 -0.72
C ASP A 231 21.77 -6.03 -1.50
N ILE A 232 21.55 -7.21 -0.92
CA ILE A 232 21.78 -8.52 -1.54
C ILE A 232 20.90 -8.64 -2.79
N LEU A 233 19.60 -8.37 -2.66
CA LEU A 233 18.63 -8.51 -3.73
C LEU A 233 18.80 -7.46 -4.84
N ARG A 234 19.36 -6.29 -4.52
CA ARG A 234 19.69 -5.27 -5.52
C ARG A 234 20.92 -5.65 -6.35
N ARG A 235 21.87 -6.37 -5.76
CA ARG A 235 23.19 -6.68 -6.37
C ARG A 235 23.59 -8.15 -6.13
N PRO A 236 22.79 -9.13 -6.58
CA PRO A 236 22.93 -10.54 -6.14
C PRO A 236 24.22 -11.23 -6.60
N GLY A 237 24.94 -10.67 -7.58
CA GLY A 237 26.20 -11.20 -8.09
C GLY A 237 27.45 -10.36 -7.81
N GLN A 238 27.37 -9.31 -6.97
CA GLN A 238 28.49 -8.37 -6.78
C GLN A 238 29.57 -8.83 -5.81
N TYR A 239 29.28 -9.80 -4.95
CA TYR A 239 30.24 -10.29 -3.98
C TYR A 239 30.65 -11.71 -4.40
N GLU A 240 31.87 -11.82 -4.92
CA GLU A 240 32.59 -13.09 -5.16
C GLU A 240 33.39 -13.48 -3.93
#